data_AF-A0A2E0SXU4-F1
#
_entry.id   AF-A0A2E0SXU4-F1
#
_cell.length_a   1.000
_cell.length_b   1.000
_cell.length_c   1.000
_cell.angle_alpha   90.00
_cell.angle_beta   90.00
_cell.angle_gamma   90.00
#
_symmetry.space_group_name_H-M   'P 1'
#
loop_
_entity.id
_entity.type
_entity.pdbx_description
1 polymer ?
#
loop_
_entity_poly.entity_id
_entity_poly.type
_entity_poly.pdbx_seq_one_letter_code
_entity_poly.pdbx_strand_id
1 'polypeptide(L)'
;MTSPVRFTELAGWTPQPYRSVFVWVAFEERLVATGERYGPDDHAGVWTADGFLSRWSSRLVDRGWEWMAPLIRRLADGEDPEHVRTDALHEYAARHDGAEPNVTIWNLGVDRLR
;
A
#
# COMPACT_ATOMS: atom_id res chain seq x y z
N MET A 1 -17.65 -11.16 -10.89
CA MET A 1 -17.34 -11.89 -9.63
C MET A 1 -16.32 -11.06 -8.85
N THR A 2 -16.28 -11.13 -7.53
CA THR A 2 -15.25 -10.46 -6.73
C THR A 2 -14.29 -11.50 -6.16
N SER A 3 -13.00 -11.20 -6.11
CA SER A 3 -11.97 -12.05 -5.50
C SER A 3 -11.47 -11.40 -4.20
N PRO A 4 -11.31 -12.18 -3.11
CA PRO A 4 -10.70 -11.66 -1.90
C PRO A 4 -9.22 -11.42 -2.13
N VAL A 5 -8.74 -10.24 -1.76
CA VAL A 5 -7.34 -9.81 -1.88
C VAL A 5 -6.84 -9.37 -0.51
N ARG A 6 -5.67 -9.88 -0.10
CA ARG A 6 -5.07 -9.62 1.21
C ARG A 6 -4.14 -8.41 1.14
N PHE A 7 -4.50 -7.34 1.83
CA PHE A 7 -3.72 -6.11 1.92
C PHE A 7 -3.04 -5.98 3.27
N THR A 8 -1.73 -5.72 3.25
CA THR A 8 -0.90 -5.45 4.44
C THR A 8 -0.64 -3.95 4.54
N GLU A 9 -0.96 -3.33 5.67
CA GLU A 9 -0.75 -1.91 5.91
C GLU A 9 0.71 -1.64 6.20
N LEU A 10 1.40 -0.95 5.30
CA LEU A 10 2.82 -0.68 5.48
C LEU A 10 3.07 0.75 5.96
N ALA A 11 2.23 1.72 5.62
CA ALA A 11 2.39 3.06 6.15
C ALA A 11 1.05 3.73 6.48
N GLY A 12 1.07 4.49 7.56
CA GLY A 12 0.01 5.41 7.95
C GLY A 12 0.64 6.70 8.49
N TRP A 13 0.19 7.86 8.02
CA TRP A 13 0.64 9.15 8.56
C TRP A 13 -0.43 10.23 8.41
N THR A 14 -0.27 11.30 9.19
CA THR A 14 -1.22 12.42 9.24
C THR A 14 -0.51 13.69 8.77
N PRO A 15 -0.46 13.96 7.44
CA PRO A 15 0.23 15.14 6.91
C PRO A 15 -0.43 16.46 7.35
N GLN A 16 -1.71 16.42 7.68
CA GLN A 16 -2.48 17.57 8.16
C GLN A 16 -3.44 17.11 9.26
N PRO A 17 -3.83 17.96 10.23
CA PRO A 17 -4.64 17.54 11.39
C PRO A 17 -5.95 16.82 11.06
N TYR A 18 -6.50 17.04 9.87
CA TYR A 18 -7.76 16.46 9.37
C TYR A 18 -7.57 15.45 8.25
N ARG A 19 -6.33 15.13 7.86
CA ARG A 19 -6.00 14.21 6.77
C ARG A 19 -5.07 13.12 7.28
N SER A 20 -5.52 11.88 7.27
CA SER A 20 -4.66 10.71 7.46
C SER A 20 -4.57 9.93 6.15
N VAL A 21 -3.37 9.49 5.82
CA VAL A 21 -3.04 8.76 4.61
C VAL A 21 -2.52 7.40 5.00
N PHE A 22 -2.94 6.37 4.28
CA PHE A 22 -2.58 4.99 4.50
C PHE A 22 -2.17 4.34 3.18
N VAL A 23 -1.20 3.43 3.24
CA VAL A 23 -0.74 2.65 2.09
C VAL A 23 -0.70 1.19 2.50
N TRP A 24 -1.43 0.38 1.74
CA TRP A 24 -1.41 -1.07 1.86
C TRP A 24 -0.86 -1.72 0.60
N VAL A 25 -0.24 -2.89 0.76
CA VAL A 25 0.29 -3.68 -0.35
C VAL A 25 -0.32 -5.08 -0.30
N ALA A 26 -0.86 -5.53 -1.43
CA ALA A 26 -1.21 -6.91 -1.68
C ALA A 26 -0.12 -7.51 -2.57
N PHE A 27 0.78 -8.26 -1.93
CA PHE A 27 2.04 -8.70 -2.56
C PHE A 27 1.77 -9.68 -3.70
N GLU A 28 0.96 -10.72 -3.46
CA GLU A 28 0.66 -11.78 -4.44
C GLU A 28 0.07 -11.20 -5.72
N GLU A 29 -0.85 -10.23 -5.60
CA GLU A 29 -1.52 -9.57 -6.71
C GLU A 29 -0.73 -8.36 -7.27
N ARG A 30 0.37 -7.98 -6.62
CA ARG A 30 1.22 -6.82 -6.97
C ARG A 30 0.42 -5.52 -7.02
N LEU A 31 -0.48 -5.36 -6.06
CA LEU A 31 -1.35 -4.19 -5.94
C LEU A 31 -0.92 -3.30 -4.78
N VAL A 32 -1.10 -2.00 -4.98
CA VAL A 32 -0.95 -1.00 -3.94
C VAL A 32 -2.30 -0.32 -3.75
N ALA A 33 -2.82 -0.42 -2.53
CA ALA A 33 -3.99 0.34 -2.12
C ALA A 33 -3.56 1.58 -1.35
N THR A 34 -4.28 2.67 -1.55
CA THR A 34 -4.10 3.89 -0.77
C THR A 34 -5.42 4.35 -0.20
N GLY A 35 -5.39 4.79 1.05
CA GLY A 35 -6.54 5.31 1.76
C GLY A 35 -6.26 6.72 2.22
N GLU A 36 -7.25 7.58 2.13
CA GLU A 36 -7.22 8.89 2.73
C GLU A 36 -8.47 9.08 3.57
N ARG A 37 -8.29 9.39 4.85
CA ARG A 37 -9.35 9.92 5.70
C ARG A 37 -9.23 11.43 5.68
N TYR A 38 -10.29 12.13 5.25
CA TYR A 38 -10.36 13.57 5.17
C TYR A 38 -11.62 14.09 5.88
N GLY A 39 -11.50 14.45 7.16
CA GLY A 39 -12.66 14.85 7.96
C GLY A 39 -13.73 13.73 8.01
N PRO A 40 -14.97 13.95 7.53
CA PRO A 40 -16.02 12.94 7.51
C PRO A 40 -15.92 11.94 6.33
N ASP A 41 -15.08 12.23 5.33
CA ASP A 41 -15.00 11.44 4.10
C ASP A 41 -13.80 10.49 4.12
N ASP A 42 -14.03 9.23 3.73
CA ASP A 42 -12.98 8.23 3.53
C ASP A 42 -12.90 7.89 2.03
N HIS A 43 -11.70 7.97 1.45
CA HIS A 43 -11.41 7.61 0.07
C HIS A 43 -10.42 6.47 0.01
N ALA A 44 -10.65 5.49 -0.86
CA ALA A 44 -9.69 4.43 -1.13
C ALA A 44 -9.56 4.18 -2.63
N GLY A 45 -8.34 3.85 -3.06
CA GLY A 45 -8.02 3.48 -4.44
C GLY A 45 -7.07 2.29 -4.46
N VAL A 46 -7.20 1.45 -5.49
CA VAL A 46 -6.29 0.30 -5.73
C VAL A 46 -5.65 0.49 -7.09
N TRP A 47 -4.35 0.26 -7.14
CA TRP A 47 -3.50 0.46 -8.31
C TRP A 47 -2.61 -0.77 -8.49
N THR A 48 -2.17 -1.04 -9.72
CA THR A 48 -1.00 -1.91 -9.92
C THR A 48 0.23 -1.23 -9.31
N ALA A 49 1.27 -2.00 -8.96
CA ALA A 49 2.52 -1.44 -8.44
C ALA A 49 3.12 -0.37 -9.39
N ASP A 50 3.12 -0.62 -10.71
CA ASP A 50 3.55 0.35 -11.73
C ASP A 50 2.61 1.57 -11.81
N GLY A 51 1.29 1.36 -11.77
CA GLY A 51 0.30 2.44 -11.77
C GLY A 51 0.44 3.36 -10.55
N PHE A 52 0.73 2.78 -9.38
CA PHE A 52 1.02 3.53 -8.17
C PHE A 52 2.27 4.40 -8.36
N LEU A 53 3.38 3.82 -8.82
CA LEU A 53 4.65 4.55 -8.98
C LEU A 53 4.54 5.67 -10.01
N SER A 54 3.89 5.42 -11.15
CA SER A 54 3.84 6.36 -12.28
C SER A 54 2.83 7.51 -12.09
N ARG A 55 1.72 7.29 -11.37
CA ARG A 55 0.63 8.27 -11.28
C ARG A 55 0.34 8.75 -9.87
N TRP A 56 0.29 7.82 -8.92
CA TRP A 56 -0.31 8.11 -7.62
C TRP A 56 0.71 8.55 -6.56
N SER A 57 1.91 7.97 -6.58
CA SER A 57 2.98 8.23 -5.61
C SER A 57 3.31 9.72 -5.42
N SER A 58 3.28 10.50 -6.51
CA SER A 58 3.52 11.95 -6.50
C SER A 58 2.44 12.78 -5.81
N ARG A 59 1.25 12.20 -5.56
CA ARG A 59 0.12 12.86 -4.90
C ARG A 59 0.12 12.68 -3.39
N LEU A 60 0.95 11.75 -2.88
CA LEU A 60 1.10 11.50 -1.45
C LEU A 60 1.95 12.61 -0.82
N VAL A 61 1.33 13.40 0.05
CA VAL A 61 1.98 14.49 0.79
C VAL A 61 2.86 13.92 1.90
N ASP A 62 3.95 14.60 2.25
CA ASP A 62 4.88 14.29 3.34
C ASP A 62 5.66 12.97 3.27
N ARG A 63 5.74 12.34 2.09
CA ARG A 63 6.77 11.32 1.76
C ARG A 63 6.89 10.12 2.73
N GLY A 64 5.92 9.92 3.63
CA GLY A 64 5.91 8.79 4.58
C GLY A 64 5.93 7.43 3.90
N TRP A 65 5.60 7.38 2.62
CA TRP A 65 5.65 6.19 1.80
C TRP A 65 7.01 5.88 1.17
N GLU A 66 7.95 6.84 1.12
CA GLU A 66 9.17 6.74 0.29
C GLU A 66 10.04 5.53 0.62
N TRP A 67 10.04 5.09 1.88
CA TRP A 67 10.79 3.91 2.29
C TRP A 67 10.29 2.63 1.60
N MET A 68 9.02 2.58 1.19
CA MET A 68 8.43 1.47 0.44
C MET A 68 8.72 1.55 -1.06
N ALA A 69 9.20 2.70 -1.58
CA ALA A 69 9.40 2.89 -3.01
C ALA A 69 10.28 1.80 -3.66
N PRO A 70 11.40 1.35 -3.05
CA PRO A 70 12.19 0.25 -3.59
C PRO A 70 11.41 -1.08 -3.61
N LEU A 71 10.62 -1.38 -2.58
CA LEU A 71 9.81 -2.61 -2.48
C LEU A 71 8.72 -2.63 -3.55
N ILE A 72 8.02 -1.51 -3.74
CA ILE A 72 6.97 -1.39 -4.76
C ILE A 72 7.58 -1.48 -6.17
N ARG A 73 8.78 -0.93 -6.38
CA ARG A 73 9.48 -1.07 -7.66
C ARG A 73 9.82 -2.53 -7.97
N ARG A 74 10.29 -3.30 -7.00
CA ARG A 74 10.53 -4.74 -7.16
C ARG A 74 9.27 -5.51 -7.56
N LEU A 75 8.12 -5.18 -6.98
CA LEU A 75 6.83 -5.76 -7.39
C LEU A 75 6.46 -5.36 -8.83
N ALA A 76 6.69 -4.11 -9.21
CA ALA A 76 6.42 -3.62 -10.56
C ALA A 76 7.33 -4.30 -11.61
N ASP A 77 8.60 -4.50 -11.28
CA ASP A 77 9.60 -5.18 -12.14
C ASP A 77 9.39 -6.70 -12.20
N GLY A 78 8.49 -7.22 -11.35
CA GLY A 78 8.01 -8.57 -11.39
C GLY A 78 8.83 -9.57 -10.58
N GLU A 79 9.51 -9.11 -9.55
CA GLU A 79 10.16 -9.96 -8.56
C GLU A 79 9.15 -10.87 -7.83
N ASP A 80 9.66 -11.95 -7.24
CA ASP A 80 8.87 -12.88 -6.42
C ASP A 80 8.19 -12.14 -5.26
N PRO A 81 6.84 -12.12 -5.21
CA PRO A 81 6.09 -11.47 -4.15
C PRO A 81 6.45 -11.92 -2.73
N GLU A 82 6.79 -13.19 -2.51
CA GLU A 82 7.08 -13.69 -1.15
C GLU A 82 8.41 -13.14 -0.61
N HIS A 83 9.41 -12.99 -1.48
CA HIS A 83 10.67 -12.35 -1.11
C HIS A 83 10.46 -10.88 -0.78
N VAL A 84 9.72 -10.15 -1.64
CA VAL A 84 9.44 -8.73 -1.38
C VAL A 84 8.61 -8.55 -0.11
N ARG A 85 7.66 -9.45 0.14
CA ARG A 85 6.85 -9.47 1.37
C ARG A 85 7.73 -9.67 2.61
N THR A 86 8.63 -10.64 2.58
CA THR A 86 9.55 -10.92 3.70
C THR A 86 10.39 -9.69 4.04
N ASP A 87 10.99 -9.07 3.02
CA ASP A 87 11.80 -7.86 3.20
C ASP A 87 10.96 -6.68 3.71
N ALA A 88 9.74 -6.51 3.19
CA ALA A 88 8.83 -5.46 3.62
C ALA A 88 8.43 -5.60 5.09
N LEU A 89 8.14 -6.83 5.56
CA LEU A 89 7.80 -7.09 6.95
C LEU A 89 8.99 -6.88 7.89
N HIS A 90 10.19 -7.26 7.47
CA HIS A 90 11.42 -6.98 8.24
C HIS A 90 11.66 -5.46 8.36
N GLU A 91 11.52 -4.73 7.26
CA GLU A 91 11.73 -3.29 7.20
C GLU A 91 10.66 -2.50 7.97
N TYR A 92 9.41 -2.99 7.97
CA TYR A 92 8.33 -2.48 8.80
C TYR A 92 8.62 -2.70 10.29
N ALA A 93 8.97 -3.93 10.68
CA ALA A 93 9.28 -4.26 12.08
C ALA A 93 10.41 -3.38 12.63
N ALA A 94 11.45 -3.11 11.83
CA ALA A 94 12.54 -2.22 12.20
C ALA A 94 12.10 -0.75 12.47
N ARG A 95 10.99 -0.30 11.85
CA ARG A 95 10.42 1.05 12.03
C ARG A 95 9.41 1.16 13.16
N HIS A 96 8.84 0.04 13.57
CA HIS A 96 7.70 -0.02 14.48
C HIS A 96 8.01 -0.86 15.72
N ASP A 97 9.25 -0.82 16.20
CA ASP A 97 9.70 -1.49 17.43
C ASP A 97 9.37 -2.99 17.49
N GLY A 98 9.48 -3.66 16.33
CA GLY A 98 9.17 -5.08 16.18
C GLY A 98 7.69 -5.41 15.99
N ALA A 99 6.81 -4.40 15.88
CA ALA A 99 5.38 -4.63 15.66
C ALA A 99 5.10 -5.21 14.26
N GLU A 100 3.99 -5.95 14.17
CA GLU A 100 3.48 -6.46 12.91
C GLU A 100 2.50 -5.45 12.27
N PRO A 101 2.46 -5.37 10.93
CA PRO A 101 1.50 -4.53 10.24
C PRO A 101 0.09 -5.10 10.32
N ASN A 102 -0.91 -4.22 10.28
CA ASN A 102 -2.31 -4.62 10.16
C ASN A 102 -2.56 -5.29 8.80
N VAL A 103 -3.48 -6.25 8.78
CA VAL A 103 -3.90 -6.93 7.56
C VAL A 103 -5.41 -6.83 7.40
N THR A 104 -5.85 -6.54 6.18
CA THR A 104 -7.27 -6.48 5.81
C THR A 104 -7.52 -7.25 4.52
N ILE A 105 -8.77 -7.69 4.30
CA ILE A 105 -9.18 -8.43 3.11
C ILE A 105 -10.21 -7.58 2.35
N TRP A 106 -9.92 -7.26 1.10
CA TRP A 106 -10.82 -6.51 0.23
C TRP A 106 -11.36 -7.41 -0.88
N ASN A 107 -12.68 -7.38 -1.11
CA ASN A 107 -13.31 -8.12 -2.19
C ASN A 107 -13.28 -7.24 -3.46
N LEU A 108 -12.30 -7.46 -4.33
CA LEU A 108 -12.12 -6.66 -5.54
C LEU A 108 -12.88 -7.26 -6.72
N GLY A 109 -13.60 -6.42 -7.47
CA GLY A 109 -14.20 -6.82 -8.74
C GLY A 109 -13.13 -6.96 -9.82
N VAL A 110 -13.15 -8.07 -10.56
CA VAL A 110 -12.09 -8.44 -11.55
C VAL A 110 -11.89 -7.41 -12.67
N ASP A 111 -12.83 -6.49 -12.89
CA ASP A 111 -12.83 -5.54 -14.01
C ASP A 111 -12.37 -4.10 -13.67
N ARG A 112 -11.81 -3.84 -12.47
CA ARG A 112 -11.63 -2.45 -11.97
C ARG A 112 -10.21 -2.02 -11.56
N LEU A 113 -9.18 -2.80 -11.89
CA LEU A 113 -7.80 -2.37 -11.65
C LEU A 113 -7.40 -1.29 -12.68
N ARG A 114 -6.94 -0.13 -12.22
CA ARG A 114 -6.60 1.06 -13.03
C ARG A 114 -5.11 1.38 -13.04
#